data_AF-A0A644WS56-F1
#
_entry.id   AF-A0A644WS56-F1
#
_cell.length_a   1.000
_cell.length_b   1.000
_cell.length_c   1.000
_cell.angle_alpha   90.00
_cell.angle_beta   90.00
_cell.angle_gamma   90.00
#
_symmetry.space_group_name_H-M   'P 1'
#
loop_
_entity.id
_entity.type
_entity.pdbx_description
1 polymer ?
#
loop_
_entity_poly.entity_id
_entity_poly.type
_entity_poly.pdbx_seq_one_letter_code
_entity_poly.pdbx_strand_id
1 'polypeptide(L)'
;MAEFRVAAGEEEARDGEVLVFRLETRNPYGSRRREDAFWRKTGDDVTQAAVDAGLPFEAVTLFLKKAVQSSGTAVSLYGPVPQDGGTADEGWRVLTKPGRNGKGGSLMEKEQIQFEEAKLIAEEIAKRNRDFLPDEEEEIVTPDELENMLKGE
;
A
#
# COMPACT_ATOMS: atom_id res chain seq x y z
N MET A 1 -1.21 6.26 21.65
CA MET A 1 -1.65 4.87 21.44
C MET A 1 -1.81 4.69 19.93
N ALA A 2 -1.47 3.53 19.36
CA ALA A 2 -1.68 3.31 17.93
C ALA A 2 -3.18 3.45 17.62
N GLU A 3 -3.52 4.21 16.57
CA GLU A 3 -4.91 4.50 16.18
C GLU A 3 -5.63 3.25 15.63
N PHE A 4 -4.91 2.15 15.43
CA PHE A 4 -5.41 0.88 14.91
C PHE A 4 -4.72 -0.29 15.61
N ARG A 5 -5.39 -1.45 15.62
CA ARG A 5 -4.87 -2.71 16.18
C ARG A 5 -5.16 -3.87 15.25
N VAL A 6 -4.19 -4.78 15.11
CA VAL A 6 -4.39 -6.06 14.42
C VAL A 6 -4.27 -7.19 15.43
N ALA A 7 -5.33 -7.98 15.54
CA ALA A 7 -5.40 -9.14 16.41
C ALA A 7 -5.43 -10.44 15.61
N ALA A 8 -4.88 -11.52 16.17
CA ALA A 8 -5.02 -12.86 15.61
C ALA A 8 -5.79 -13.71 16.63
N GLY A 9 -6.71 -14.55 16.15
CA GLY A 9 -7.61 -15.34 16.97
C GLY A 9 -8.95 -14.65 17.22
N GLU A 10 -9.67 -15.16 18.20
CA GLU A 10 -10.98 -14.67 18.63
C GLU A 10 -10.85 -13.49 19.62
N GLU A 11 -9.81 -12.67 19.50
CA GLU A 11 -9.68 -11.47 20.32
C GLU A 11 -10.78 -10.48 19.97
N GLU A 12 -11.53 -10.04 20.98
CA GLU A 12 -12.60 -9.05 20.85
C GLU A 12 -12.06 -7.62 20.71
N ALA A 13 -12.93 -6.69 20.28
CA ALA A 13 -12.64 -5.27 20.28
C ALA A 13 -12.42 -4.77 21.72
N ARG A 14 -11.46 -3.85 21.90
CA ARG A 14 -11.28 -3.16 23.18
C ARG A 14 -12.21 -1.95 23.26
N ASP A 15 -12.40 -1.41 24.47
CA ASP A 15 -13.14 -0.16 24.67
C ASP A 15 -12.58 0.95 23.76
N GLY A 16 -13.44 1.52 22.91
CA GLY A 16 -13.07 2.55 21.93
C GLY A 16 -12.57 2.03 20.58
N GLU A 17 -12.58 0.71 20.36
CA GLU A 17 -12.29 0.09 19.07
C GLU A 17 -13.55 -0.43 18.37
N VAL A 18 -13.56 -0.41 17.05
CA VAL A 18 -14.56 -1.06 16.19
C VAL A 18 -13.87 -2.06 15.27
N LEU A 19 -14.52 -3.19 15.00
CA LEU A 19 -14.06 -4.15 14.01
C LEU A 19 -14.22 -3.53 12.61
N VAL A 20 -13.10 -3.34 11.92
CA VAL A 20 -13.06 -2.79 10.56
C VAL A 20 -13.08 -3.91 9.52
N PHE A 21 -12.27 -4.95 9.74
CA PHE A 21 -12.20 -6.09 8.84
C PHE A 21 -11.83 -7.35 9.59
N ARG A 22 -12.39 -8.49 9.19
CA ARG A 22 -12.02 -9.80 9.74
C ARG A 22 -11.77 -10.77 8.60
N LEU A 23 -10.57 -11.33 8.57
CA LEU A 23 -10.24 -12.45 7.71
C LEU A 23 -10.45 -13.73 8.50
N GLU A 24 -11.40 -14.55 8.05
CA GLU A 24 -11.67 -15.83 8.69
C GLU A 24 -10.53 -16.85 8.49
N THR A 25 -10.46 -17.79 9.42
CA THR A 25 -9.56 -18.94 9.31
C THR A 25 -9.81 -19.65 7.99
N ARG A 26 -8.74 -19.83 7.21
CA ARG A 26 -8.79 -20.59 5.95
C ARG A 26 -7.71 -21.65 5.92
N ASN A 27 -8.01 -22.73 5.20
CA ASN A 27 -6.99 -23.66 4.77
C ASN A 27 -6.19 -23.03 3.61
N PRO A 28 -4.85 -23.10 3.63
CA PRO A 28 -4.02 -22.66 2.52
C PRO A 28 -4.45 -23.35 1.22
N TYR A 29 -4.46 -22.62 0.10
CA TYR A 29 -4.74 -23.26 -1.17
C TYR A 29 -3.55 -24.14 -1.59
N GLY A 30 -3.85 -25.34 -2.08
CA GLY A 30 -2.81 -26.21 -2.66
C GLY A 30 -2.20 -25.65 -3.96
N SER A 31 -2.83 -24.66 -4.59
CA SER A 31 -2.35 -24.04 -5.84
C SER A 31 -1.90 -22.59 -5.60
N ARG A 32 -0.66 -22.30 -5.98
CA ARG A 32 -0.07 -20.94 -5.90
C ARG A 32 -0.92 -19.89 -6.61
N ARG A 33 -1.46 -20.20 -7.80
CA ARG A 33 -2.31 -19.27 -8.55
C ARG A 33 -3.58 -18.87 -7.79
N ARG A 34 -4.18 -19.81 -7.06
CA ARG A 34 -5.37 -19.52 -6.22
C ARG A 34 -5.00 -18.71 -4.99
N GLU A 35 -3.84 -19.02 -4.41
CA GLU A 35 -3.27 -18.27 -3.28
C GLU A 35 -3.01 -16.81 -3.66
N ASP A 36 -2.37 -16.56 -4.80
CA ASP A 36 -2.07 -15.21 -5.28
C ASP A 36 -3.36 -14.43 -5.58
N ALA A 37 -4.34 -15.06 -6.25
CA ALA A 37 -5.63 -14.42 -6.55
C ALA A 37 -6.41 -14.08 -5.28
N PHE A 38 -6.35 -14.95 -4.27
CA PHE A 38 -6.97 -14.72 -2.98
C PHE A 38 -6.32 -13.52 -2.27
N TRP A 39 -4.99 -13.46 -2.20
CA TRP A 39 -4.30 -12.38 -1.50
C TRP A 39 -4.49 -11.04 -2.20
N ARG A 40 -4.56 -11.04 -3.53
CA ARG A 40 -4.91 -9.84 -4.29
C ARG A 40 -6.29 -9.31 -3.90
N LYS A 41 -7.31 -10.17 -3.96
CA LYS A 41 -8.67 -9.79 -3.59
C LYS A 41 -8.76 -9.34 -2.13
N THR A 42 -8.15 -10.10 -1.21
CA THR A 42 -8.14 -9.77 0.22
C THR A 42 -7.45 -8.42 0.47
N GLY A 43 -6.36 -8.14 -0.25
CA GLY A 43 -5.66 -6.87 -0.21
C GLY A 43 -6.56 -5.70 -0.64
N ASP A 44 -7.30 -5.87 -1.73
CA ASP A 44 -8.26 -4.87 -2.21
C ASP A 44 -9.39 -4.65 -1.18
N ASP A 45 -9.98 -5.73 -0.68
CA ASP A 45 -11.09 -5.70 0.29
C ASP A 45 -10.68 -5.01 1.61
N VAL A 46 -9.51 -5.34 2.17
CA VAL A 46 -9.03 -4.72 3.42
C VAL A 46 -8.61 -3.27 3.21
N THR A 47 -8.08 -2.93 2.02
CA THR A 47 -7.72 -1.55 1.69
C THR A 47 -8.96 -0.68 1.64
N GLN A 48 -10.03 -1.15 1.01
CA GLN A 48 -11.30 -0.43 0.97
C GLN A 48 -11.86 -0.23 2.38
N ALA A 49 -11.91 -1.29 3.19
CA ALA A 49 -12.39 -1.21 4.57
C ALA A 49 -11.56 -0.24 5.43
N ALA A 50 -10.24 -0.22 5.25
CA ALA A 50 -9.36 0.73 5.92
C ALA A 50 -9.65 2.18 5.49
N VAL A 51 -9.84 2.44 4.20
CA VAL A 51 -10.19 3.77 3.68
C VAL A 51 -11.54 4.24 4.24
N ASP A 52 -12.55 3.38 4.23
CA ASP A 52 -13.89 3.68 4.75
C ASP A 52 -13.85 4.00 6.25
N ALA A 53 -12.94 3.36 6.99
CA ALA A 53 -12.69 3.60 8.41
C ALA A 53 -11.68 4.74 8.69
N GLY A 54 -11.16 5.41 7.66
CA GLY A 54 -10.16 6.48 7.80
C GLY A 54 -8.81 6.00 8.36
N LEU A 55 -8.49 4.72 8.21
CA LEU A 55 -7.24 4.12 8.69
C LEU A 55 -6.08 4.37 7.72
N PRO A 56 -4.84 4.50 8.25
CA PRO A 56 -3.66 4.69 7.43
C PRO A 56 -3.24 3.39 6.73
N PHE A 57 -2.44 3.51 5.67
CA PHE A 57 -1.97 2.36 4.87
C PHE A 57 -1.14 1.35 5.69
N GLU A 58 -0.47 1.82 6.74
CA GLU A 58 0.26 1.01 7.72
C GLU A 58 -0.66 -0.03 8.39
N ALA A 59 -1.94 0.28 8.58
CA ALA A 59 -2.91 -0.67 9.14
C ALA A 59 -3.15 -1.86 8.21
N VAL A 60 -3.25 -1.59 6.90
CA VAL A 60 -3.42 -2.61 5.85
C VAL A 60 -2.19 -3.50 5.76
N THR A 61 -1.00 -2.90 5.70
CA THR A 61 0.26 -3.67 5.59
C THR A 61 0.51 -4.54 6.82
N LEU A 62 0.25 -4.02 8.02
CA LEU A 62 0.36 -4.78 9.26
C LEU A 62 -0.65 -5.93 9.29
N PHE A 63 -1.88 -5.68 8.85
CA PHE A 63 -2.92 -6.70 8.76
C PHE A 63 -2.52 -7.85 7.82
N LEU A 64 -2.11 -7.54 6.59
CA LEU A 64 -1.72 -8.54 5.61
C LEU A 64 -0.49 -9.33 6.08
N LYS A 65 0.51 -8.65 6.67
CA LYS A 65 1.68 -9.31 7.24
C LYS A 65 1.27 -10.32 8.33
N LYS A 66 0.38 -9.92 9.24
CA LYS A 66 -0.08 -10.79 10.33
C LYS A 66 -0.97 -11.93 9.82
N ALA A 67 -1.81 -11.67 8.81
CA ALA A 67 -2.63 -12.68 8.14
C ALA A 67 -1.80 -13.77 7.44
N VAL A 68 -0.69 -13.39 6.80
CA VAL A 68 0.24 -14.35 6.19
C VAL A 68 0.98 -15.18 7.26
N GLN A 69 1.42 -14.52 8.35
CA GLN A 69 2.16 -15.19 9.43
C GLN A 69 1.29 -16.11 10.30
N SER A 70 0.00 -15.82 10.41
CA SER A 70 -0.98 -16.59 11.20
C SER A 70 -1.89 -17.44 10.32
N SER A 71 -1.31 -18.13 9.32
CA SER A 71 -2.07 -19.04 8.45
C SER A 71 -2.75 -20.13 9.28
N GLY A 72 -4.09 -20.15 9.28
CA GLY A 72 -4.87 -21.08 10.11
C GLY A 72 -5.55 -20.45 11.33
N THR A 73 -5.43 -19.13 11.50
CA THR A 73 -6.16 -18.37 12.53
C THR A 73 -6.86 -17.18 11.89
N ALA A 74 -8.04 -16.83 12.39
CA ALA A 74 -8.71 -15.60 12.01
C ALA A 74 -7.84 -14.38 12.40
N VAL A 75 -7.87 -13.33 11.59
CA VAL A 75 -7.16 -12.08 11.86
C VAL A 75 -8.15 -10.93 11.74
N SER A 76 -8.16 -10.07 12.75
CA SER A 76 -9.08 -8.93 12.86
C SER A 76 -8.31 -7.62 12.83
N LEU A 77 -8.78 -6.67 12.03
CA LEU A 77 -8.36 -5.28 12.02
C LEU A 77 -9.37 -4.45 12.82
N TYR A 78 -8.88 -3.73 13.80
CA TYR A 78 -9.63 -2.83 14.65
C TYR A 78 -9.19 -1.38 14.41
N GLY A 79 -10.16 -0.49 14.27
CA GLY A 79 -9.97 0.96 14.15
C GLY A 79 -10.66 1.69 15.30
N PRO A 80 -10.52 3.02 15.38
CA PRO A 80 -11.19 3.81 16.41
C PRO A 80 -12.70 3.86 16.14
N VAL A 81 -13.51 3.93 17.20
CA VAL A 81 -14.95 4.21 17.04
C VAL A 81 -15.13 5.55 16.30
N PRO A 82 -15.88 5.59 15.19
CA PRO A 82 -16.20 6.84 14.52
C PRO A 82 -16.90 7.77 15.51
N GLN A 83 -16.32 8.94 15.80
CA GLN A 83 -17.05 9.96 16.54
C GLN A 83 -18.15 10.49 15.62
N ASP A 84 -19.41 10.27 16.00
CA ASP A 84 -20.60 10.65 15.26
C ASP A 84 -20.47 12.04 14.61
N GLY A 85 -20.67 12.09 13.29
CA GLY A 85 -20.98 13.33 12.57
C GLY A 85 -19.83 14.07 11.88
N GLY A 86 -18.61 13.51 11.84
CA GLY A 86 -17.58 14.01 10.94
C GLY A 86 -17.90 13.63 9.49
N THR A 87 -18.71 14.43 8.80
CA THR A 87 -18.93 14.31 7.35
C THR A 87 -17.60 14.07 6.65
N ALA A 88 -17.56 12.99 5.85
CA ALA A 88 -16.56 12.78 4.81
C ALA A 88 -16.71 13.90 3.78
N ASP A 89 -16.26 15.10 4.15
CA ASP A 89 -16.21 16.25 3.28
C ASP A 89 -14.77 16.39 2.80
N GLU A 90 -14.63 16.07 1.53
CA GLU A 90 -13.62 16.50 0.57
C GLU A 90 -12.45 17.30 1.13
N GLY A 91 -11.28 16.67 1.14
CA GLY A 91 -10.04 17.40 1.31
C GLY A 91 -8.96 16.48 1.81
N TRP A 92 -7.95 16.28 0.97
CA TRP A 92 -6.68 15.69 1.34
C TRP A 92 -6.20 16.34 2.65
N ARG A 93 -6.38 15.66 3.79
CA ARG A 93 -5.78 16.10 5.05
C ARG A 93 -4.34 15.64 5.05
N VAL A 94 -3.48 16.41 4.39
CA VAL A 94 -2.05 16.42 4.73
C VAL A 94 -1.98 16.87 6.19
N LEU A 95 -1.72 15.93 7.10
CA LEU A 95 -1.45 16.20 8.51
C LEU A 95 -0.12 16.97 8.64
N THR A 96 -0.17 18.27 8.36
CA THR A 96 0.82 19.23 8.83
C THR A 96 0.08 20.35 9.52
N LYS A 97 -0.16 20.21 10.83
CA LYS A 97 -0.44 21.38 11.67
C LYS A 97 0.81 21.73 12.47
N PRO A 98 1.33 22.96 12.34
CA PRO A 98 2.38 23.47 13.21
C PRO A 98 1.73 23.99 14.50
N GLY A 99 1.86 23.23 15.59
CA GLY A 99 1.44 23.66 16.93
C GLY A 99 2.64 24.11 17.75
N ARG A 100 3.08 25.36 17.59
CA ARG A 100 4.11 25.96 18.45
C ARG A 100 3.46 26.42 19.75
N ASN A 101 3.78 25.78 20.88
CA ASN A 101 4.23 26.39 22.14
C ASN A 101 4.09 25.42 23.33
N GLY A 102 5.15 24.66 23.59
CA GLY A 102 5.35 23.91 24.83
C GLY A 102 6.80 23.43 24.86
N LYS A 103 7.54 23.76 25.92
CA LYS A 103 9.00 23.58 26.04
C LYS A 103 9.47 22.15 25.69
N GLY A 104 10.43 22.09 24.78
CA GLY A 104 11.70 21.37 24.96
C GLY A 104 11.68 19.84 24.92
N GLY A 105 12.13 19.28 23.79
CA GLY A 105 12.58 17.90 23.68
C GLY A 105 12.47 17.38 22.26
N SER A 106 13.41 17.75 21.38
CA SER A 106 13.59 17.05 20.11
C SER A 106 13.97 15.61 20.39
N LEU A 107 13.16 14.66 19.94
CA LEU A 107 13.48 13.23 19.90
C LEU A 107 13.96 12.82 18.49
N MET A 108 14.35 13.79 17.64
CA MET A 108 14.97 13.55 16.33
C MET A 108 16.46 13.21 16.46
N GLU A 109 16.82 12.29 17.35
CA GLU A 109 18.20 11.80 17.46
C GLU A 109 18.34 10.28 17.54
N LYS A 110 17.26 9.48 17.44
CA LYS A 110 17.41 8.03 17.65
C LYS A 110 16.97 7.07 16.55
N GLU A 111 16.44 7.52 15.43
CA GLU A 111 16.23 6.60 14.31
C GLU A 111 16.78 7.21 13.02
N GLN A 112 18.10 7.06 12.85
CA GLN A 112 18.73 7.03 11.54
C GLN A 112 18.11 5.88 10.74
N ILE A 113 17.02 6.19 10.04
CA ILE A 113 16.52 5.36 8.95
C ILE A 113 17.66 5.27 7.94
N GLN A 114 18.12 4.06 7.65
CA GLN A 114 19.22 3.78 6.73
C GLN A 114 18.78 4.08 5.29
N PHE A 115 18.86 5.35 4.88
CA PHE A 115 18.44 5.88 3.58
C PHE A 115 19.22 5.33 2.37
N GLU A 116 20.28 4.54 2.58
CA GLU A 116 21.10 4.00 1.49
C GLU A 116 20.40 2.85 0.74
N GLU A 117 19.63 2.02 1.43
CA GLU A 117 19.00 0.82 0.82
C GLU A 117 17.81 1.20 -0.06
N ALA A 118 17.03 2.21 0.34
CA ALA A 118 15.90 2.71 -0.44
C ALA A 118 16.35 3.42 -1.74
N LYS A 119 17.53 4.06 -1.75
CA LYS A 119 18.09 4.69 -2.94
C LYS A 119 18.55 3.63 -3.96
N LEU A 120 19.17 2.55 -3.48
CA LEU A 120 19.59 1.40 -4.30
C LEU A 120 18.39 0.73 -5.00
N ILE A 121 17.28 0.53 -4.28
CA ILE A 121 16.06 -0.08 -4.86
C ILE A 121 15.45 0.83 -5.94
N ALA A 122 15.40 2.14 -5.71
CA ALA A 122 14.86 3.09 -6.68
C ALA A 122 15.70 3.16 -7.97
N GLU A 123 17.02 3.11 -7.85
CA GLU A 123 17.95 3.13 -8.97
C GLU A 123 17.88 1.82 -9.80
N GLU A 124 17.71 0.68 -9.13
CA GLU A 124 17.55 -0.63 -9.80
C GLU A 124 16.24 -0.72 -10.59
N ILE A 125 15.13 -0.19 -10.07
CA ILE A 125 13.85 -0.11 -10.78
C ILE A 125 13.96 0.81 -12.01
N ALA A 126 14.61 1.97 -11.86
CA ALA A 126 14.79 2.91 -12.97
C ALA A 126 15.62 2.30 -14.12
N LYS A 127 16.67 1.55 -13.79
CA LYS A 127 17.51 0.88 -14.78
C LYS A 127 16.77 -0.24 -15.52
N ARG A 128 16.00 -1.04 -14.79
CA ARG A 128 15.18 -2.12 -15.37
C ARG A 128 14.13 -1.59 -16.35
N ASN A 129 13.54 -0.43 -16.08
CA ASN A 129 12.57 0.19 -16.98
C ASN A 129 13.22 0.79 -18.23
N ARG A 130 14.46 1.28 -18.13
CA ARG A 130 15.22 1.77 -19.29
C ARG A 130 15.62 0.64 -20.23
N ASP A 131 16.05 -0.49 -19.69
CA ASP A 131 16.52 -1.64 -20.49
C ASP A 131 15.34 -2.49 -21.07
N PHE A 132 14.09 -2.11 -20.82
CA PHE A 132 12.87 -2.75 -21.36
C PHE A 132 12.21 -1.95 -22.50
N LEU A 133 12.78 -0.80 -22.87
CA LEU A 133 12.47 -0.18 -24.16
C LEU A 133 13.22 -0.98 -25.23
N PRO A 134 12.55 -1.50 -26.27
CA PRO A 134 13.27 -1.96 -27.45
C PRO A 134 14.13 -0.79 -27.95
N ASP A 135 15.37 -1.07 -28.35
CA ASP A 135 16.15 -0.10 -29.12
C ASP A 135 15.36 0.14 -30.41
N GLU A 136 14.50 1.15 -30.40
CA GLU A 136 13.93 1.73 -31.61
C GLU A 136 15.07 2.48 -32.31
N GLU A 137 15.98 1.72 -32.92
CA GLU A 137 16.44 2.05 -34.27
C GLU A 137 15.24 1.85 -35.21
N GLU A 138 14.17 2.60 -34.99
CA GLU A 138 13.23 2.90 -36.06
C GLU A 138 14.02 3.79 -37.01
N GLU A 139 14.54 3.17 -38.06
CA GLU A 139 15.03 3.84 -39.25
C GLU A 139 13.89 4.76 -39.73
N ILE A 140 13.94 6.03 -39.32
CA ILE A 140 12.97 7.03 -39.72
C ILE A 140 13.14 7.16 -41.23
N VAL A 141 12.21 6.56 -41.98
CA VAL A 141 12.16 6.66 -43.44
C VAL A 141 12.23 8.14 -43.77
N THR A 142 13.32 8.53 -44.42
CA THR A 142 13.53 9.93 -44.75
C THR A 142 12.46 10.36 -45.76
N PRO A 143 12.07 11.64 -45.80
CA PRO A 143 11.03 12.11 -46.72
C PRO A 143 11.29 11.71 -48.18
N ASP A 144 12.56 11.61 -48.56
CA ASP A 144 13.01 11.22 -49.90
C ASP A 144 12.74 9.74 -50.21
N GLU A 145 12.87 8.85 -49.22
CA GLU A 145 12.55 7.41 -49.35
C GLU A 145 11.04 7.18 -49.45
N LEU A 146 10.25 7.98 -48.74
CA LEU A 146 8.79 7.98 -48.81
C LEU A 146 8.28 8.43 -50.20
N GLU A 147 8.96 9.40 -50.82
CA GLU A 147 8.59 9.88 -52.16
C GLU A 147 8.93 8.85 -53.26
N ASN A 148 10.01 8.08 -53.09
CA ASN A 148 10.39 7.01 -54.02
C ASN A 148 9.41 5.81 -53.96
N MET A 149 8.87 5.49 -52.78
CA MET A 149 7.84 4.44 -52.64
C MET A 149 6.50 4.82 -53.28
N LEU A 150 6.17 6.12 -53.32
CA LEU A 150 4.93 6.63 -53.93
C LEU A 150 5.01 6.77 -55.46
N LYS A 151 6.22 6.85 -56.02
CA LYS A 151 6.45 7.00 -57.47
C LYS A 151 6.60 5.69 -58.22
N GLY A 152 6.72 4.55 -57.54
CA GLY A 152 6.62 3.21 -58.13
C GLY A 152 7.62 2.96 -59.25
N GLU A 153 8.84 2.56 -58.88
CA GLU A 153 9.66 1.65 -59.70
C GLU A 153 9.58 0.23 -59.13
#